data_AF-A0A078J982-F1
#
_entry.id   AF-A0A078J982-F1
#
_cell.length_a   1.000
_cell.length_b   1.000
_cell.length_c   1.000
_cell.angle_alpha   90.00
_cell.angle_beta   90.00
_cell.angle_gamma   90.00
#
_symmetry.space_group_name_H-M   'P 1'
#
loop_
_entity.id
_entity.type
_entity.pdbx_description
1 polymer ?
#
loop_
_entity_poly.entity_id
_entity_poly.type
_entity_poly.pdbx_seq_one_letter_code
_entity_poly.pdbx_strand_id
1 'polypeptide(L)' 'MSGKKSYNGVSDIPSGSRKMVQSLKEIVNCCPEAEIYAVLKDCNMDPNEAVNRLLSQAAHIPFCLQ' A
#
# COMPACT_ATOMS: atom_id res chain seq x y z
N MET A 1 -25.94 -11.18 -6.45
CA MET A 1 -24.62 -11.00 -7.09
C MET A 1 -24.09 -9.63 -6.66
N SER A 2 -23.31 -9.56 -5.58
CA SER A 2 -22.76 -8.26 -5.12
C SER A 2 -21.64 -7.84 -6.07
N GLY A 3 -21.85 -6.69 -6.72
CA GLY A 3 -20.99 -6.14 -7.76
C GLY A 3 -19.54 -6.05 -7.30
N LYS A 4 -18.65 -6.67 -8.08
CA LYS A 4 -17.22 -6.45 -7.96
C LYS A 4 -16.96 -4.99 -8.35
N LYS A 5 -16.80 -4.13 -7.35
CA LYS A 5 -16.43 -2.73 -7.55
C LYS A 5 -15.01 -2.73 -8.11
N SER A 6 -14.89 -2.47 -9.41
CA SER A 6 -13.63 -2.29 -10.10
C SER A 6 -12.97 -1.04 -9.52
N TYR A 7 -11.97 -1.22 -8.66
CA TYR A 7 -11.14 -0.12 -8.17
C TYR A 7 -9.99 0.14 -9.16
N ASN A 8 -10.33 0.51 -10.39
CA ASN A 8 -9.42 1.25 -11.27
C ASN A 8 -9.25 2.65 -10.67
N GLY A 9 -8.16 2.88 -9.94
CA GLY A 9 -7.98 4.15 -9.26
C GLY A 9 -6.62 4.27 -8.60
N VAL A 10 -5.58 4.23 -9.42
CA VAL A 10 -4.22 4.64 -9.03
C VAL A 10 -4.10 6.19 -8.99
N SER A 11 -5.10 6.91 -9.50
CA SER A 11 -5.05 8.37 -9.67
C SER A 11 -5.70 9.20 -8.55
N ASP A 12 -6.32 8.59 -7.53
CA ASP A 12 -7.18 9.29 -6.57
C ASP A 12 -6.97 8.80 -5.13
N ILE A 13 -5.73 8.84 -4.63
CA ILE A 13 -5.49 8.59 -3.20
C ILE A 13 -6.16 9.73 -2.41
N PRO A 14 -7.23 9.47 -1.64
CA PRO A 14 -7.93 10.52 -0.92
C PRO A 14 -7.01 11.18 0.10
N SER A 15 -7.18 12.47 0.38
CA SER A 15 -6.41 13.18 1.41
C SER A 15 -6.47 12.51 2.79
N GLY A 16 -7.58 11.82 3.12
CA GLY A 16 -7.69 11.01 4.34
C GLY A 16 -6.74 9.82 4.38
N SER A 17 -6.47 9.19 3.23
CA SER A 17 -5.58 8.02 3.12
C SER A 17 -4.13 8.40 2.82
N ARG A 18 -3.87 9.63 2.32
CA ARG A 18 -2.51 10.12 2.06
C ARG A 18 -1.61 10.05 3.28
N LYS A 19 -2.09 10.40 4.47
CA LYS A 19 -1.29 10.28 5.71
C LYS A 19 -0.84 8.85 5.96
N MET A 20 -1.74 7.87 5.79
CA MET A 20 -1.43 6.46 5.96
C MET A 20 -0.42 6.00 4.91
N VAL A 21 -0.68 6.30 3.64
CA VAL A 21 0.21 5.97 2.52
C VAL A 21 1.59 6.57 2.71
N GLN A 22 1.68 7.79 3.20
CA GLN A 22 2.95 8.47 3.47
C GLN A 22 3.70 7.83 4.66
N SER A 23 3.01 7.52 5.77
CA SER A 23 3.62 6.77 6.88
C SER A 23 4.14 5.40 6.44
N LEU A 24 3.38 4.69 5.60
CA LEU A 24 3.77 3.42 5.01
C LEU A 24 4.98 3.58 4.07
N LYS A 25 5.01 4.64 3.25
CA LYS A 25 6.10 4.93 2.30
C LYS A 25 7.43 5.20 2.98
N GLU A 26 7.43 5.88 4.12
CA GLU A 26 8.64 6.12 4.90
C GLU A 26 9.24 4.81 5.42
N ILE A 27 8.39 3.84 5.78
CA ILE A 27 8.80 2.51 6.22
C ILE A 27 9.24 1.66 5.03
N VAL A 28 8.52 1.77 3.91
CA VAL A 28 8.68 0.94 2.71
C VAL A 28 9.15 1.85 1.57
N ASN A 29 10.34 2.43 1.75
CA ASN A 29 10.88 3.48 0.89
C ASN A 29 11.02 3.08 -0.59
N CYS A 30 11.01 1.78 -0.88
CA CYS A 30 11.11 1.21 -2.22
C CYS A 30 9.76 1.15 -2.97
N CYS A 31 8.62 1.35 -2.29
CA CYS A 31 7.30 1.21 -2.90
C CYS A 31 6.66 2.56 -3.25
N PRO A 32 6.06 2.70 -4.45
CA PRO A 32 5.31 3.89 -4.81
C PRO A 32 3.98 3.97 -4.05
N GLU A 33 3.48 5.20 -3.84
CA GLU A 33 2.24 5.49 -3.10
C GLU A 33 1.01 4.76 -3.68
N ALA A 34 1.01 4.56 -4.99
CA ALA A 34 0.03 3.77 -5.72
C ALA A 34 -0.06 2.32 -5.21
N GLU A 35 1.08 1.64 -5.12
CA GLU A 35 1.18 0.26 -4.65
C GLU A 35 0.84 0.16 -3.17
N ILE A 36 1.33 1.10 -2.38
CA ILE A 36 1.01 1.18 -0.95
C ILE A 36 -0.50 1.30 -0.75
N TYR A 37 -1.18 2.15 -1.52
CA TYR A 37 -2.62 2.32 -1.43
C TYR A 37 -3.39 1.09 -1.94
N ALA A 38 -2.89 0.40 -2.97
CA ALA A 38 -3.46 -0.84 -3.45
C ALA A 38 -3.41 -1.93 -2.36
N VAL A 39 -2.24 -2.12 -1.73
CA VAL A 39 -2.06 -3.05 -0.61
C VAL A 39 -2.94 -2.64 0.57
N LEU A 40 -3.02 -1.35 0.88
CA LEU A 40 -3.89 -0.84 1.92
C LEU A 40 -5.37 -1.19 1.66
N LYS A 41 -5.86 -1.04 0.42
CA LYS A 41 -7.22 -1.47 0.06
C LYS A 41 -7.42 -2.97 0.22
N ASP A 42 -6.46 -3.79 -0.21
CA ASP A 42 -6.53 -5.25 -0.05
C ASP A 42 -6.51 -5.67 1.42
N CYS A 43 -5.79 -4.92 2.24
CA CYS A 43 -5.78 -5.03 3.71
C CYS A 43 -7.02 -4.39 4.36
N ASN A 44 -8.10 -4.18 3.61
CA ASN A 44 -9.37 -3.60 4.09
C ASN A 44 -9.22 -2.19 4.71
N MET A 45 -8.26 -1.42 4.19
CA MET A 45 -7.80 -0.12 4.71
C MET A 45 -7.15 -0.15 6.10
N ASP A 46 -6.59 -1.29 6.52
CA ASP A 46 -5.86 -1.40 7.77
C ASP A 46 -4.37 -1.02 7.58
N PRO A 47 -3.89 0.05 8.26
CA PRO A 47 -2.51 0.50 8.10
C PRO A 47 -1.50 -0.48 8.74
N ASN A 48 -1.84 -1.16 9.83
CA ASN A 48 -0.94 -2.08 10.51
C ASN A 48 -0.71 -3.34 9.66
N GLU A 49 -1.78 -3.89 9.10
CA GLU A 49 -1.75 -5.03 8.20
C GLU A 49 -1.02 -4.67 6.89
N ALA A 50 -1.31 -3.49 6.32
CA ALA A 50 -0.65 -3.01 5.12
C ALA A 50 0.86 -2.81 5.32
N VAL A 51 1.28 -2.22 6.47
CA VAL A 51 2.69 -2.12 6.86
C VAL A 51 3.29 -3.51 6.90
N ASN A 52 2.67 -4.44 7.64
CA ASN A 52 3.23 -5.78 7.85
C ASN A 52 3.35 -6.56 6.53
N ARG A 53 2.39 -6.40 5.62
CA ARG A 53 2.38 -7.06 4.30
C ARG A 53 3.37 -6.43 3.33
N LEU A 54 3.52 -5.10 3.34
CA LEU A 54 4.55 -4.41 2.55
C LEU A 54 5.95 -4.73 3.09
N LEU A 55 6.14 -4.74 4.41
CA LEU A 55 7.38 -5.16 5.06
C LEU A 55 7.68 -6.62 4.79
N SER A 56 6.70 -7.51 4.81
CA SER A 56 6.92 -8.93 4.49
C SER A 56 7.33 -9.11 3.02
N GLN A 57 6.77 -8.31 2.11
CA GLN A 57 7.20 -8.30 0.71
C GLN A 57 8.60 -7.70 0.53
N ALA A 58 8.89 -6.56 1.19
CA ALA A 58 10.19 -5.90 1.13
C ALA A 58 11.30 -6.68 1.86
N ALA A 59 10.97 -7.37 2.96
CA ALA A 59 11.88 -8.23 3.72
C ALA A 59 12.21 -9.53 2.98
N HIS A 60 11.37 -9.93 2.01
CA HIS A 60 11.61 -11.12 1.20
C HIS A 60 12.41 -10.82 -0.09
N ILE A 61 12.88 -9.58 -0.30
CA ILE A 61 13.74 -9.26 -1.44
C ILE A 61 15.13 -8.84 -0.95
N PRO A 62 16.20 -9.59 -1.29
CA PRO A 62 17.59 -9.15 -1.07
C PRO A 62 17.98 -8.02 -2.06
N PHE A 63 17.09 -7.07 -2.35
CA PHE A 63 17.17 -6.18 -3.52
C PHE A 63 17.27 -4.69 -3.19
N CYS A 64 17.44 -4.32 -1.91
CA CYS A 64 17.91 -2.97 -1.57
C CYS A 64 19.45 -2.80 -1.70
N LEU A 65 20.15 -3.74 -2.36
CA LEU A 65 21.60 -3.63 -2.63
C LEU A 65 21.92 -3.08 -4.04
N GLN A 66 21.11 -2.19 -4.59
CA GLN A 66 21.53 -1.41 -5.77
C GLN A 66 21.21 0.06 -5.63
#